data_AF-A0A382RJ89-F1
#
_entry.id   AF-A0A382RJ89-F1
#
_cell.length_a   1.000
_cell.length_b   1.000
_cell.length_c   1.000
_cell.angle_alpha   90.00
_cell.angle_beta   90.00
_cell.angle_gamma   90.00
#
_symmetry.space_group_name_H-M   'P 1'
#
loop_
_entity.id
_entity.type
_entity.pdbx_description
1 polymer ?
#
loop_
_entity_poly.entity_id
_entity_poly.type
_entity_poly.pdbx_seq_one_letter_code
_entity_poly.pdbx_strand_id
1 'polypeptide(L)'
;MDDKQLILLKQGKGFFHIGCAGHEAAGIAAALSFKPGFDYAYPYYRDQAFCLGWGMESREHLLSFLAKEDDPSSGGRQMPQHFGHRELNIVSQSSPTGTQFLQATGAGFSLLRNGDHAVVYVS
;
A
#
# COMPACT_ATOMS: atom_id res chain seq x y z
N MET A 1 -2.89 6.20 13.67
CA MET A 1 -3.60 6.42 12.39
C MET A 1 -4.78 5.47 12.27
N ASP A 2 -4.54 4.17 12.36
CA ASP A 2 -5.54 3.09 12.32
C ASP A 2 -6.79 3.38 13.18
N ASP A 3 -6.59 3.58 14.48
CA ASP A 3 -7.67 3.96 15.42
C ASP A 3 -8.45 5.20 15.00
N LYS A 4 -7.77 6.17 14.38
CA LYS A 4 -8.41 7.41 13.95
C LYS A 4 -9.35 7.16 12.77
N GLN A 5 -8.95 6.32 11.81
CA GLN A 5 -9.81 5.90 10.70
C GLN A 5 -11.02 5.13 11.23
N LEU A 6 -10.84 4.24 12.22
CA LEU A 6 -11.95 3.54 12.87
C LEU A 6 -12.93 4.50 13.58
N ILE A 7 -12.42 5.51 14.30
CA ILE A 7 -13.26 6.54 14.91
C ILE A 7 -14.05 7.31 13.84
N LEU A 8 -13.42 7.69 12.72
CA LEU A 8 -14.08 8.40 11.63
C LEU A 8 -15.15 7.54 10.95
N LEU A 9 -14.88 6.25 10.75
CA LEU A 9 -15.88 5.30 10.24
C LEU A 9 -17.11 5.26 11.15
N LYS A 10 -16.91 5.14 12.46
CA LYS A 10 -18.01 5.15 13.45
C LYS A 10 -18.79 6.47 13.48
N GLN A 11 -18.18 7.57 13.03
CA GLN A 11 -18.83 8.86 12.85
C GLN A 11 -19.52 9.02 11.47
N GLY A 12 -19.51 8.00 10.62
CA GLY A 12 -20.06 8.06 9.26
C GLY A 12 -19.25 8.93 8.30
N LYS A 13 -17.97 9.22 8.63
CA LYS A 13 -17.09 10.07 7.81
C LYS A 13 -16.21 9.29 6.84
N GLY A 14 -16.12 7.98 7.00
CA GLY A 14 -15.47 7.06 6.07
C GLY A 14 -16.43 5.95 5.67
N PHE A 15 -16.13 5.27 4.56
CA PHE A 15 -17.04 4.28 3.98
C PHE A 15 -16.65 2.83 4.31
N PHE A 16 -15.37 2.58 4.61
CA PHE A 16 -14.84 1.26 4.88
C PHE A 16 -13.52 1.36 5.65
N HIS A 17 -13.17 0.34 6.43
CA HIS A 17 -11.93 0.29 7.18
C HIS A 17 -11.49 -1.16 7.40
N ILE A 18 -10.20 -1.43 7.16
CA ILE A 18 -9.50 -2.62 7.63
C ILE A 18 -8.28 -2.15 8.41
N GLY A 19 -8.16 -2.58 9.66
CA GLY A 19 -7.02 -2.23 10.50
C GLY A 19 -5.77 -3.08 10.21
N CYS A 20 -4.62 -2.52 10.57
CA CYS A 20 -3.31 -3.18 10.53
C CYS A 20 -2.86 -3.72 11.90
N ALA A 21 -3.67 -3.53 12.95
CA ALA A 21 -3.40 -4.03 14.30
C ALA A 21 -2.91 -5.49 14.31
N GLY A 22 -1.75 -5.71 14.91
CA GLY A 22 -1.04 -6.99 14.97
C GLY A 22 -0.02 -7.24 13.85
N HIS A 23 0.02 -6.42 12.80
CA HIS A 23 0.97 -6.53 11.69
C HIS A 23 2.00 -5.41 11.64
N GLU A 24 1.96 -4.46 12.57
CA GLU A 24 2.76 -3.23 12.52
C GLU A 24 4.26 -3.53 12.53
N ALA A 25 4.70 -4.42 13.43
CA ALA A 25 6.12 -4.75 13.57
C ALA A 25 6.68 -5.43 12.31
N ALA A 26 5.94 -6.40 11.76
CA ALA A 26 6.35 -7.10 10.55
C ALA A 26 6.34 -6.17 9.33
N GLY A 27 5.31 -5.33 9.19
CA GLY A 27 5.20 -4.37 8.10
C GLY A 27 6.31 -3.33 8.12
N ILE A 28 6.62 -2.75 9.28
CA ILE A 28 7.71 -1.78 9.42
C ILE A 28 9.08 -2.44 9.19
N ALA A 29 9.31 -3.63 9.75
CA ALA A 29 10.57 -4.35 9.54
C ALA A 29 10.80 -4.68 8.06
N ALA A 30 9.76 -5.11 7.35
CA ALA A 30 9.81 -5.30 5.91
C ALA A 30 10.14 -3.99 5.21
N ALA A 31 9.39 -2.91 5.46
CA ALA A 31 9.61 -1.63 4.78
C ALA A 31 11.04 -1.08 4.95
N LEU A 32 11.62 -1.21 6.15
CA LEU A 32 13.00 -0.78 6.43
C LEU A 32 14.08 -1.63 5.73
N SER A 33 13.71 -2.79 5.18
CA SER A 33 14.64 -3.72 4.52
C SER A 33 14.77 -3.46 3.00
N PHE A 34 14.01 -2.53 2.46
CA PHE A 34 13.94 -2.23 1.02
C PHE A 34 14.16 -0.72 0.73
N LYS A 35 14.21 -0.36 -0.55
CA LYS A 35 14.44 1.01 -1.04
C LYS A 35 13.23 1.53 -1.83
N PRO A 36 12.34 2.33 -1.21
CA PRO A 36 11.21 2.94 -1.89
C PRO A 36 11.61 3.74 -3.14
N GLY A 37 10.77 3.71 -4.19
CA GLY A 37 11.05 4.38 -5.47
C GLY A 37 12.12 3.70 -6.34
N PHE A 38 12.82 2.70 -5.80
CA PHE A 38 13.72 1.81 -6.56
C PHE A 38 13.15 0.39 -6.60
N ASP A 39 12.90 -0.20 -5.43
CA ASP A 39 12.20 -1.47 -5.28
C ASP A 39 10.69 -1.30 -5.50
N TYR A 40 10.02 -2.37 -5.91
CA TYR A 40 8.59 -2.39 -6.15
C TYR A 40 7.84 -3.05 -4.99
N ALA A 41 6.68 -2.50 -4.64
CA ALA A 41 5.83 -3.04 -3.61
C ALA A 41 4.44 -3.40 -4.16
N TYR A 42 4.00 -4.61 -3.82
CA TYR A 42 2.64 -5.11 -4.03
C TYR A 42 2.01 -5.39 -2.66
N PRO A 43 1.61 -4.34 -1.90
CA PRO A 43 1.13 -4.50 -0.54
C PRO A 43 -0.27 -5.13 -0.48
N TYR A 44 -0.52 -5.84 0.60
CA TYR A 44 -1.81 -6.36 1.00
C TYR A 44 -2.66 -5.30 1.72
N TYR A 45 -3.97 -5.47 1.81
CA TYR A 45 -4.86 -4.49 2.44
C TYR A 45 -4.62 -4.29 3.95
N ARG A 46 -3.78 -5.11 4.60
CA ARG A 46 -3.37 -4.93 6.01
C ARG A 46 -2.02 -4.22 6.17
N ASP A 47 -1.39 -3.83 5.08
CA ASP A 47 -0.03 -3.29 5.06
C ASP A 47 0.03 -1.78 5.23
N GLN A 48 -0.91 -1.20 5.97
CA GLN A 48 -0.89 0.23 6.29
C GLN A 48 0.40 0.64 7.00
N ALA A 49 0.88 -0.18 7.95
CA ALA A 49 2.13 0.07 8.63
C ALA A 49 3.34 -0.03 7.70
N PHE A 50 3.35 -1.03 6.80
CA PHE A 50 4.39 -1.15 5.77
C PHE A 50 4.38 0.07 4.84
N CYS A 51 3.22 0.50 4.34
CA CYS A 51 3.13 1.65 3.42
C CYS A 51 3.60 2.95 4.08
N LEU A 52 3.28 3.16 5.37
CA LEU A 52 3.83 4.26 6.17
C LEU A 52 5.37 4.18 6.28
N GLY A 53 5.90 2.99 6.60
CA GLY A 53 7.35 2.78 6.66
C GLY A 53 8.04 2.90 5.30
N TRP A 54 7.33 2.58 4.22
CA TRP A 54 7.77 2.67 2.83
C TRP A 54 7.80 4.11 2.32
N GLY A 55 7.19 5.05 3.06
CA GLY A 55 7.26 6.48 2.76
C GLY A 55 5.94 7.12 2.33
N MET A 56 4.81 6.40 2.33
CA MET A 56 3.51 7.07 2.19
C MET A 56 3.26 7.96 3.41
N GLU A 57 2.77 9.18 3.15
CA GLU A 57 2.48 10.13 4.21
C GLU A 57 1.17 9.81 4.91
N SER A 58 1.08 10.23 6.18
CA SER A 58 -0.18 10.07 6.92
C SER A 58 -1.36 10.81 6.28
N ARG A 59 -1.08 11.91 5.58
CA ARG A 59 -2.08 12.67 4.81
C ARG A 59 -2.64 11.84 3.66
N GLU A 60 -1.80 11.14 2.92
CA GLU A 60 -2.18 10.37 1.73
C GLU A 60 -3.12 9.22 2.07
N HIS A 61 -2.82 8.49 3.15
CA HIS A 61 -3.73 7.48 3.70
C HIS A 61 -5.11 8.06 4.08
N LEU A 62 -5.16 9.29 4.61
CA LEU A 62 -6.42 9.95 4.94
C LEU A 62 -7.16 10.45 3.70
N LEU A 63 -6.44 10.92 2.68
CA LEU A 63 -7.03 11.29 1.39
C LEU A 63 -7.69 10.08 0.72
N SER A 64 -6.99 8.93 0.71
CA SER A 64 -7.55 7.66 0.24
C SER A 64 -8.77 7.24 1.06
N PHE A 65 -8.65 7.24 2.39
CA PHE A 65 -9.74 6.85 3.30
C PHE A 65 -11.02 7.70 3.13
N LEU A 66 -10.87 8.99 2.82
CA LEU A 66 -11.96 9.95 2.63
C LEU A 66 -12.37 10.12 1.15
N ALA A 67 -11.83 9.30 0.23
CA ALA A 67 -12.10 9.36 -1.21
C ALA A 67 -11.88 10.76 -1.80
N LYS A 68 -10.70 11.35 -1.55
CA LYS A 68 -10.32 12.67 -2.06
C LYS A 68 -9.59 12.56 -3.39
N GLU A 69 -9.71 13.58 -4.24
CA GLU A 69 -9.09 13.63 -5.57
C GLU A 69 -7.56 13.56 -5.53
N ASP A 70 -6.96 14.15 -4.48
CA ASP A 70 -5.51 14.15 -4.26
C ASP A 70 -4.96 12.80 -3.76
N ASP A 71 -5.80 11.77 -3.57
CA ASP A 71 -5.33 10.43 -3.18
C ASP A 71 -4.33 9.88 -4.23
N PRO A 72 -3.05 9.66 -3.88
CA PRO A 72 -2.05 9.19 -4.84
C PRO A 72 -2.31 7.76 -5.31
N SER A 73 -3.15 6.99 -4.58
CA SER A 73 -3.44 5.60 -4.89
C SER A 73 -4.35 5.47 -6.10
N SER A 74 -5.43 6.25 -6.12
CA SER A 74 -6.50 6.06 -7.11
C SER A 74 -7.24 7.32 -7.52
N GLY A 75 -6.97 8.47 -6.89
CA GLY A 75 -7.78 9.68 -6.99
C GLY A 75 -9.17 9.49 -6.39
N GLY A 76 -9.28 8.71 -5.30
CA GLY A 76 -10.54 8.46 -4.59
C GLY A 76 -11.50 7.48 -5.26
N ARG A 77 -11.03 6.69 -6.24
CA ARG A 77 -11.86 5.72 -6.98
C ARG A 77 -11.89 4.33 -6.34
N GLN A 78 -10.86 3.98 -5.58
CA GLN A 78 -10.74 2.69 -4.92
C GLN A 78 -11.24 2.75 -3.46
N MET A 79 -11.55 1.57 -2.91
CA MET A 79 -11.85 1.46 -1.49
C MET A 79 -10.61 1.80 -0.64
N PRO A 80 -10.78 2.30 0.59
CA PRO A 80 -9.68 2.48 1.54
C PRO A 80 -8.87 1.19 1.71
N GLN A 81 -7.56 1.32 1.93
CA GLN A 81 -6.57 0.22 1.98
C GLN A 81 -6.27 -0.49 0.66
N HIS A 82 -6.75 0.04 -0.48
CA HIS A 82 -6.17 -0.29 -1.77
C HIS A 82 -5.04 0.71 -2.07
N PHE A 83 -3.84 0.39 -1.61
CA PHE A 83 -2.68 1.27 -1.74
C PHE A 83 -2.19 1.40 -3.19
N GLY A 84 -1.58 2.52 -3.48
CA GLY A 84 -0.90 2.82 -4.74
C GLY A 84 -0.10 4.10 -4.59
N HIS A 85 1.08 4.17 -5.20
CA HIS A 85 1.89 5.38 -5.18
C HIS A 85 2.97 5.29 -6.25
N ARG A 86 2.83 6.08 -7.32
CA ARG A 86 3.71 5.98 -8.49
C ARG A 86 5.17 6.28 -8.14
N GLU A 87 5.44 7.33 -7.37
CA GLU A 87 6.82 7.74 -7.04
C GLU A 87 7.52 6.78 -6.07
N LEU A 88 6.74 5.99 -5.31
CA LEU A 88 7.28 5.04 -4.34
C LEU A 88 7.30 3.61 -4.90
N ASN A 89 6.94 3.42 -6.18
CA ASN A 89 6.75 2.13 -6.83
C ASN A 89 5.79 1.18 -6.08
N ILE A 90 4.75 1.74 -5.45
CA ILE A 90 3.65 0.96 -4.90
C ILE A 90 2.63 0.74 -6.02
N VAL A 91 2.50 -0.52 -6.44
CA VAL A 91 1.59 -0.89 -7.52
C VAL A 91 0.15 -0.86 -7.02
N SER A 92 -0.76 -0.32 -7.84
CA SER A 92 -2.17 -0.19 -7.48
C SER A 92 -2.77 -1.54 -7.11
N GLN A 93 -3.31 -1.61 -5.90
CA GLN A 93 -3.93 -2.80 -5.33
C GLN A 93 -5.36 -3.01 -5.86
N SER A 94 -5.85 -4.26 -5.80
CA SER A 94 -7.25 -4.63 -6.11
C SER A 94 -7.83 -5.60 -5.08
N SER A 95 -9.15 -5.60 -4.86
CA SER A 95 -9.79 -6.46 -3.83
C SER A 95 -9.50 -7.97 -3.95
N PRO A 96 -9.44 -8.60 -5.14
CA PRO A 96 -9.20 -10.02 -5.26
C PRO A 96 -7.85 -10.45 -4.67
N THR A 97 -7.90 -11.25 -3.60
CA THR A 97 -6.71 -11.71 -2.88
C THR A 97 -5.90 -12.73 -3.69
N GLY A 98 -4.58 -12.66 -3.58
CA GLY A 98 -3.65 -13.58 -4.23
C GLY A 98 -3.27 -13.19 -5.67
N THR A 99 -4.04 -12.33 -6.33
CA THR A 99 -3.76 -11.90 -7.71
C THR A 99 -2.42 -11.17 -7.85
N GLN A 100 -2.03 -10.42 -6.82
CA GLN A 100 -0.80 -9.64 -6.78
C GLN A 100 0.47 -10.50 -6.80
N PHE A 101 0.41 -11.76 -6.35
CA PHE A 101 1.59 -12.64 -6.30
C PHE A 101 2.12 -12.99 -7.70
N LEU A 102 1.21 -13.31 -8.64
CA LEU A 102 1.61 -13.60 -10.02
C LEU A 102 2.07 -12.33 -10.74
N GLN A 103 1.44 -11.19 -10.46
CA GLN A 103 1.85 -9.89 -11.02
C GLN A 103 3.25 -9.50 -10.54
N ALA A 104 3.52 -9.61 -9.23
CA ALA A 104 4.82 -9.37 -8.61
C ALA A 104 5.91 -10.31 -9.16
N THR A 105 5.57 -11.59 -9.35
CA THR A 105 6.48 -12.57 -9.98
C THR A 105 6.84 -12.13 -11.40
N GLY A 106 5.87 -11.67 -12.18
CA GLY A 106 6.09 -11.13 -13.52
C GLY A 106 6.96 -9.87 -13.52
N ALA A 107 6.73 -8.95 -12.56
CA ALA A 107 7.56 -7.76 -12.39
C ALA A 107 9.01 -8.13 -12.06
N GLY A 108 9.23 -9.05 -11.11
CA GLY A 108 10.56 -9.54 -10.76
C GLY A 108 11.27 -10.21 -11.94
N PHE A 109 10.53 -10.98 -12.75
CA PHE A 109 11.07 -11.57 -13.98
C PHE A 109 11.49 -10.50 -14.99
N SER A 110 10.75 -9.40 -15.11
CA SER A 110 11.12 -8.28 -15.97
C SER A 110 12.39 -7.58 -15.49
N LEU A 111 12.54 -7.35 -14.18
CA LEU A 111 13.75 -6.74 -13.61
C LEU A 111 14.99 -7.60 -13.93
N LEU A 112 14.88 -8.92 -13.74
CA LEU A 112 15.93 -9.86 -14.10
C LEU A 112 16.29 -9.79 -15.60
N ARG A 113 15.30 -9.73 -16.48
CA ARG A 113 15.50 -9.66 -17.94
C ARG A 113 16.16 -8.37 -18.39
N ASN A 114 15.88 -7.27 -17.71
CA ASN A 114 16.44 -5.96 -18.00
C ASN A 114 17.83 -5.76 -17.40
N GLY A 115 18.28 -6.66 -16.51
CA GLY A 115 19.52 -6.48 -15.75
C GLY A 115 19.39 -5.47 -14.61
N ASP A 116 18.16 -5.17 -14.19
CA ASP A 116 17.89 -4.27 -13.06
C ASP A 116 18.17 -5.00 -11.73
N HIS A 117 18.67 -4.24 -10.74
CA HIS A 117 19.00 -4.76 -9.41
C HIS A 117 17.94 -4.46 -8.34
N ALA A 118 16.79 -3.92 -8.74
CA ALA A 118 15.65 -3.73 -7.85
C ALA A 118 15.03 -5.09 -7.47
N VAL A 119 14.36 -5.12 -6.32
CA VAL A 119 13.59 -6.28 -5.87
C VAL A 119 12.10 -5.97 -5.81
N VAL A 120 11.28 -7.02 -5.79
CA VAL A 120 9.83 -6.91 -5.67
C VAL A 120 9.39 -7.52 -4.34
N TYR A 121 8.81 -6.69 -3.48
CA TYR A 121 8.09 -7.12 -2.29
C TYR A 121 6.63 -7.41 -2.62
N VAL A 122 6.10 -8.52 -2.10
CA VAL A 122 4.68 -8.88 -2.21
C VAL A 122 4.21 -9.57 -0.94
N SER A 123 2.97 -9.26 -0.56
CA SER A 123 2.27 -9.77 0.62
C SER A 123 0.81 -10.07 0.31
#